data_AF-A0A355BA58-F1
#
_entry.id   AF-A0A355BA58-F1
#
_cell.length_a   1.000
_cell.length_b   1.000
_cell.length_c   1.000
_cell.angle_alpha   90.00
_cell.angle_beta   90.00
_cell.angle_gamma   90.00
#
_symmetry.space_group_name_H-M   'P 1'
#
loop_
_entity.id
_entity.type
_entity.pdbx_description
1 polymer ?
#
loop_
_entity_poly.entity_id
_entity_poly.type
_entity_poly.pdbx_seq_one_letter_code
_entity_poly.pdbx_strand_id
1 'polypeptide(L)'
;EYGTNVVGGVTPGKGGEKHLDKPVFDTVEDAVKQAGANVSVIFVPPAFAADAVMEAADAGIKVIICITEGIPVADMVKVKEYISNKDCTLIGPNCPGVITADEAKVGIMPGFVFKKGRVGIVSKSGTLTYEAADQVVKAGFGISTAIGIGGDPIIGTTTKQA
;
A
#
# COMPACT_ATOMS: atom_id res chain seq x y z
N GLU A 1 -0.02 10.98 14.86
CA GLU A 1 0.83 10.01 14.14
C GLU A 1 0.41 8.59 14.52
N TYR A 2 0.56 7.61 13.62
CA TYR A 2 0.17 6.21 13.87
C TYR A 2 1.36 5.25 14.09
N GLY A 3 2.60 5.70 13.85
CA GLY A 3 3.81 4.89 13.98
C GLY A 3 4.53 4.57 12.66
N THR A 4 3.90 4.84 11.51
CA THR A 4 4.54 4.64 10.19
C THR A 4 5.76 5.54 10.00
N ASN A 5 6.92 4.94 9.80
CA ASN A 5 8.15 5.67 9.49
C ASN A 5 8.20 6.07 8.00
N VAL A 6 7.60 7.20 7.65
CA VAL A 6 7.72 7.77 6.31
C VAL A 6 9.11 8.40 6.16
N VAL A 7 9.90 7.89 5.22
CA VAL A 7 11.30 8.31 5.01
C VAL A 7 11.47 9.30 3.85
N GLY A 8 10.46 9.45 3.00
CA GLY A 8 10.49 10.35 1.84
C GLY A 8 9.26 10.20 0.94
N GLY A 9 9.24 10.97 -0.15
CA GLY A 9 8.23 10.87 -1.21
C GLY A 9 8.87 10.99 -2.59
N VAL A 10 8.17 10.53 -3.62
CA VAL A 10 8.62 10.61 -5.02
C VAL A 10 7.63 11.48 -5.80
N THR A 11 8.13 12.47 -6.53
CA THR A 11 7.35 13.25 -7.48
C THR A 11 8.30 13.75 -8.56
N PRO A 12 8.24 13.17 -9.78
CA PRO A 12 9.11 13.57 -10.88
C PRO A 12 9.04 15.08 -11.16
N GLY A 13 10.20 15.72 -11.26
CA GLY A 13 10.37 17.16 -11.43
C GLY A 13 10.42 17.96 -10.13
N LYS A 14 10.35 17.30 -8.96
CA LYS A 14 10.43 17.93 -7.62
C LYS A 14 11.51 17.33 -6.73
N GLY A 15 12.43 16.54 -7.28
CA GLY A 15 13.57 16.03 -6.54
C GLY A 15 14.39 17.14 -5.88
N GLY A 16 14.82 16.90 -4.64
CA GLY A 16 15.60 17.87 -3.85
C GLY A 16 14.74 18.82 -3.00
N GLU A 17 13.42 18.85 -3.21
CA GLU A 17 12.50 19.56 -2.33
C GLU A 17 12.26 18.81 -1.01
N LYS A 18 11.55 19.45 -0.08
CA LYS A 18 10.99 18.82 1.12
C LYS A 18 9.48 18.92 1.12
N HIS A 19 8.83 17.86 1.58
CA HIS A 19 7.39 17.83 1.84
C HIS A 19 7.13 17.08 3.15
N LEU A 20 6.28 17.63 4.03
CA LEU A 20 6.06 17.10 5.39
C LEU A 20 7.38 16.84 6.15
N ASP A 21 8.35 17.74 5.99
CA ASP A 21 9.70 17.65 6.56
C ASP A 21 10.52 16.41 6.14
N LYS A 22 10.12 15.74 5.06
CA LYS A 22 10.81 14.60 4.46
C LYS A 22 11.34 14.93 3.06
N PRO A 23 12.43 14.30 2.61
CA PRO A 23 12.99 14.53 1.27
C PRO A 23 12.02 14.07 0.18
N VAL A 24 11.98 14.84 -0.91
CA VAL A 24 11.33 14.46 -2.16
C VAL A 24 12.39 14.06 -3.18
N PHE A 25 12.13 12.97 -3.89
CA PHE A 25 13.00 12.41 -4.93
C PHE A 25 12.30 12.45 -6.29
N ASP A 26 13.09 12.48 -7.37
CA ASP A 26 12.55 12.36 -8.73
C ASP A 26 12.21 10.92 -9.10
N THR A 27 12.92 9.95 -8.52
CA THR A 27 12.76 8.51 -8.82
C THR A 27 12.61 7.68 -7.55
N VAL A 28 11.98 6.50 -7.67
CA VAL A 28 11.92 5.53 -6.56
C VAL A 28 13.31 4.97 -6.25
N GLU A 29 14.17 4.81 -7.26
CA GLU A 29 15.54 4.31 -7.09
C GLU A 29 16.36 5.22 -6.14
N ASP A 30 16.24 6.55 -6.30
CA ASP A 30 16.88 7.50 -5.39
C ASP A 30 16.34 7.40 -3.97
N ALA A 31 15.03 7.25 -3.80
CA ALA A 31 14.41 7.07 -2.50
C ALA A 31 14.91 5.80 -1.80
N VAL A 32 15.08 4.71 -2.55
CA VAL A 32 15.64 3.44 -2.02
C VAL A 32 17.10 3.63 -1.62
N LYS A 33 17.94 4.18 -2.51
CA LYS A 33 19.39 4.34 -2.27
C LYS A 33 19.71 5.30 -1.14
N GLN A 34 19.00 6.42 -1.05
CA GLN A 34 19.33 7.52 -0.15
C GLN A 34 18.58 7.45 1.18
N ALA A 35 17.34 6.94 1.17
CA ALA A 35 16.49 6.86 2.36
C ALA A 35 16.24 5.43 2.86
N GLY A 36 16.72 4.41 2.14
CA GLY A 36 16.57 3.00 2.54
C GLY A 36 15.13 2.50 2.50
N ALA A 37 14.28 3.11 1.67
CA ALA A 37 12.87 2.73 1.56
C ALA A 37 12.73 1.28 1.07
N ASN A 38 11.88 0.49 1.72
CA ASN A 38 11.57 -0.89 1.34
C ASN A 38 10.07 -1.15 1.10
N VAL A 39 9.22 -0.15 1.39
CA VAL A 39 7.77 -0.14 1.17
C VAL A 39 7.41 1.14 0.42
N SER A 40 6.52 1.04 -0.57
CA SER A 40 5.99 2.19 -1.32
C SER A 40 4.46 2.23 -1.25
N VAL A 41 3.90 3.43 -1.09
CA VAL A 41 2.46 3.69 -1.20
C VAL A 41 2.20 4.61 -2.38
N ILE A 42 1.31 4.19 -3.27
CA ILE A 42 1.05 4.87 -4.53
C ILE A 42 -0.31 5.58 -4.44
N PHE A 43 -0.24 6.91 -4.49
CA PHE A 43 -1.38 7.84 -4.63
C PHE A 43 -1.35 8.56 -5.99
N VAL A 44 -0.82 7.88 -7.01
CA VAL A 44 -0.62 8.42 -8.36
C VAL A 44 -1.95 8.33 -9.15
N PRO A 45 -2.29 9.30 -10.02
CA PRO A 45 -3.49 9.21 -10.85
C PRO A 45 -3.56 7.93 -11.70
N PRO A 46 -4.76 7.44 -12.07
CA PRO A 46 -4.93 6.12 -12.68
C PRO A 46 -4.14 5.92 -13.97
N ALA A 47 -4.01 6.98 -14.78
CA ALA A 47 -3.28 6.97 -16.03
C ALA A 47 -1.76 6.69 -15.88
N PHE A 48 -1.21 6.87 -14.68
CA PHE A 48 0.23 6.73 -14.41
C PHE A 48 0.54 5.72 -13.29
N ALA A 49 -0.48 5.20 -12.62
CA ALA A 49 -0.29 4.32 -11.47
C ALA A 49 0.33 2.96 -11.85
N ALA A 50 0.05 2.44 -13.05
CA ALA A 50 0.68 1.22 -13.54
C ALA A 50 2.20 1.38 -13.66
N ASP A 51 2.66 2.48 -14.27
CA ASP A 51 4.09 2.78 -14.40
C ASP A 51 4.74 2.97 -13.03
N ALA A 52 4.08 3.65 -12.10
CA ALA A 52 4.58 3.82 -10.74
C ALA A 52 4.74 2.49 -9.98
N VAL A 53 3.84 1.51 -10.20
CA VAL A 53 3.99 0.17 -9.63
C VAL A 53 5.20 -0.55 -10.23
N MET A 54 5.37 -0.48 -11.55
CA MET A 54 6.50 -1.11 -12.23
C MET A 54 7.83 -0.48 -11.84
N GLU A 55 7.91 0.86 -11.73
CA GLU A 55 9.07 1.59 -11.23
C GLU A 55 9.44 1.17 -9.80
N ALA A 56 8.45 1.09 -8.90
CA ALA A 56 8.69 0.66 -7.53
C ALA A 56 9.24 -0.77 -7.47
N ALA A 57 8.69 -1.69 -8.27
CA ALA A 57 9.17 -3.06 -8.35
C ALA A 57 10.60 -3.14 -8.92
N ASP A 58 10.92 -2.31 -9.91
CA ASP A 58 12.25 -2.27 -10.53
C ASP A 58 13.32 -1.71 -9.59
N ALA A 59 12.96 -0.68 -8.81
CA ALA A 59 13.82 -0.09 -7.77
C ALA A 59 14.06 -1.01 -6.57
N GLY A 60 13.41 -2.18 -6.51
CA GLY A 60 13.63 -3.19 -5.47
C GLY A 60 12.76 -3.02 -4.21
N ILE A 61 11.67 -2.25 -4.28
CA ILE A 61 10.69 -2.16 -3.20
C ILE A 61 10.05 -3.55 -2.97
N LYS A 62 9.99 -3.98 -1.70
CA LYS A 62 9.49 -5.30 -1.32
C LYS A 62 7.98 -5.36 -1.16
N VAL A 63 7.37 -4.27 -0.69
CA VAL A 63 5.91 -4.18 -0.56
C VAL A 63 5.43 -2.89 -1.22
N ILE A 64 4.56 -3.05 -2.21
CA ILE A 64 3.99 -1.96 -3.00
C ILE A 64 2.49 -1.92 -2.71
N ILE A 65 1.99 -0.78 -2.25
CA ILE A 65 0.57 -0.61 -1.90
C ILE A 65 -0.03 0.42 -2.84
N CYS A 66 -0.83 -0.04 -3.78
CA CYS A 66 -1.49 0.83 -4.76
C CYS A 66 -2.89 1.17 -4.30
N ILE A 67 -3.11 2.43 -3.90
CA ILE A 67 -4.41 2.91 -3.42
C ILE A 67 -5.32 3.28 -4.59
N THR A 68 -4.73 3.76 -5.68
CA THR A 68 -5.41 4.30 -6.86
C THR A 68 -6.53 3.40 -7.37
N GLU A 69 -7.69 3.99 -7.58
CA GLU A 69 -8.87 3.38 -8.19
C GLU A 69 -8.99 3.75 -9.66
N GLY A 70 -9.52 2.85 -10.50
CA GLY A 70 -9.83 3.15 -11.90
C GLY A 70 -8.64 3.00 -12.86
N ILE A 71 -7.61 2.25 -12.47
CA ILE A 71 -6.53 1.86 -13.38
C ILE A 71 -7.14 0.99 -14.49
N PRO A 72 -6.87 1.26 -15.78
CA PRO A 72 -7.36 0.41 -16.87
C PRO A 72 -6.94 -1.05 -16.65
N VAL A 73 -7.88 -1.98 -16.81
CA VAL A 73 -7.63 -3.42 -16.61
C VAL A 73 -6.46 -3.90 -17.49
N ALA A 74 -6.35 -3.38 -18.72
CA ALA A 74 -5.26 -3.72 -19.63
C ALA A 74 -3.88 -3.34 -19.07
N ASP A 75 -3.78 -2.25 -18.31
CA ASP A 75 -2.52 -1.85 -17.67
C ASP A 75 -2.22 -2.73 -16.47
N MET A 76 -3.24 -3.13 -15.71
CA MET A 76 -3.07 -4.09 -14.62
C MET A 76 -2.66 -5.49 -15.10
N VAL A 77 -3.06 -5.92 -16.31
CA VAL A 77 -2.53 -7.14 -16.94
C VAL A 77 -1.01 -7.01 -17.14
N LYS A 78 -0.54 -5.88 -17.69
CA LYS A 78 0.89 -5.63 -17.89
C LYS A 78 1.65 -5.61 -16.56
N VAL A 79 1.10 -4.92 -15.55
CA VAL A 79 1.69 -4.86 -14.20
C VAL A 79 1.84 -6.26 -13.63
N LYS A 80 0.79 -7.10 -13.68
CA LYS A 80 0.84 -8.47 -13.15
C LYS A 80 1.90 -9.33 -13.81
N GLU A 81 2.02 -9.23 -15.13
CA GLU A 81 3.07 -9.94 -15.88
C GLU A 81 4.45 -9.41 -15.50
N TYR A 82 4.63 -8.09 -15.49
CA TYR A 82 5.91 -7.43 -15.20
C TYR A 82 6.47 -7.77 -13.81
N ILE A 83 5.61 -7.80 -12.78
CA ILE A 83 6.05 -8.07 -11.41
C ILE A 83 6.13 -9.57 -11.09
N SER A 84 5.69 -10.46 -11.99
CA SER A 84 5.58 -11.91 -11.72
C SER A 84 6.91 -12.59 -11.39
N ASN A 85 8.01 -12.05 -11.88
CA ASN A 85 9.38 -12.52 -11.64
C ASN A 85 10.20 -11.57 -10.77
N LYS A 86 9.57 -10.56 -10.15
CA LYS A 86 10.19 -9.60 -9.25
C LYS A 86 9.95 -10.03 -7.81
N ASP A 87 10.94 -9.83 -6.94
CA ASP A 87 10.81 -10.09 -5.50
C ASP A 87 10.09 -8.94 -4.80
N CYS A 88 8.79 -8.84 -5.05
CA CYS A 88 7.91 -7.82 -4.48
C CYS A 88 6.48 -8.36 -4.27
N THR A 89 5.77 -7.76 -3.32
CA THR A 89 4.35 -8.00 -3.06
C THR A 89 3.55 -6.75 -3.41
N LEU A 90 2.54 -6.88 -4.27
CA LEU A 90 1.61 -5.80 -4.61
C LEU A 90 0.29 -5.97 -3.85
N ILE A 91 -0.10 -4.97 -3.07
CA ILE A 91 -1.43 -4.85 -2.44
C ILE A 91 -2.25 -3.84 -3.25
N GLY A 92 -3.51 -4.19 -3.56
CA GLY A 92 -4.37 -3.41 -4.44
C GLY A 92 -4.25 -3.83 -5.92
N PRO A 93 -4.58 -2.96 -6.88
CA PRO A 93 -4.99 -1.56 -6.74
C PRO A 93 -6.39 -1.41 -6.11
N ASN A 94 -6.92 -0.18 -6.10
CA ASN A 94 -8.26 0.13 -5.57
C ASN A 94 -8.48 -0.46 -4.18
N CYS A 95 -7.61 -0.08 -3.24
CA CYS A 95 -7.58 -0.67 -1.91
C CYS A 95 -7.39 0.38 -0.81
N PRO A 96 -7.83 0.08 0.42
CA PRO A 96 -7.57 0.96 1.56
C PRO A 96 -6.13 0.88 2.10
N GLY A 97 -5.35 -0.12 1.65
CA GLY A 97 -3.97 -0.38 2.07
C GLY A 97 -3.83 -1.45 3.15
N VAL A 98 -2.83 -1.29 4.02
CA VAL A 98 -2.47 -2.23 5.09
C VAL A 98 -2.31 -1.51 6.42
N ILE A 99 -2.75 -2.15 7.50
CA ILE A 99 -2.55 -1.63 8.86
C ILE A 99 -2.21 -2.77 9.81
N THR A 100 -1.13 -2.60 10.58
CA THR A 100 -0.80 -3.40 11.75
C THR A 100 -1.09 -2.56 12.98
N ALA A 101 -1.99 -3.05 13.82
CA ALA A 101 -2.56 -2.26 14.90
C ALA A 101 -1.49 -1.80 15.91
N ASP A 102 -1.52 -0.50 16.25
CA ASP A 102 -0.56 0.18 17.15
C ASP A 102 0.91 0.15 16.69
N GLU A 103 1.18 -0.20 15.42
CA GLU A 103 2.54 -0.28 14.87
C GLU A 103 2.72 0.57 13.62
N ALA A 104 1.97 0.27 12.55
CA ALA A 104 2.12 0.97 11.27
C ALA A 104 0.85 0.94 10.43
N LYS A 105 0.64 1.99 9.65
CA LYS A 105 -0.47 2.14 8.71
C LYS A 105 0.02 2.71 7.39
N VAL A 106 -0.24 2.00 6.31
CA VAL A 106 0.09 2.43 4.95
C VAL A 106 -1.19 2.40 4.12
N GLY A 107 -1.73 3.59 3.85
CA GLY A 107 -3.02 3.76 3.17
C GLY A 107 -4.01 4.62 3.97
N ILE A 108 -5.29 4.50 3.61
CA ILE A 108 -6.35 5.44 3.99
C ILE A 108 -7.25 4.94 5.13
N MET A 109 -6.89 3.83 5.76
CA MET A 109 -7.70 3.28 6.86
C MET A 109 -7.78 4.22 8.08
N PRO A 110 -8.91 4.23 8.82
CA PRO A 110 -9.07 4.97 10.06
C PRO A 110 -8.40 4.20 11.21
N GLY A 111 -7.21 4.65 11.64
CA GLY A 111 -6.39 3.89 12.60
C GLY A 111 -7.04 3.63 13.97
N PHE A 112 -7.96 4.48 14.42
CA PHE A 112 -8.57 4.38 15.76
C PHE A 112 -9.49 3.17 15.94
N VAL A 113 -10.00 2.60 14.84
CA VAL A 113 -10.88 1.42 14.83
C VAL A 113 -10.10 0.14 15.14
N PHE A 114 -8.80 0.14 14.85
CA PHE A 114 -7.96 -1.04 14.98
C PHE A 114 -7.27 -1.03 16.36
N LYS A 115 -7.57 -2.05 17.17
CA LYS A 115 -6.90 -2.30 18.45
C LYS A 115 -6.02 -3.53 18.35
N LYS A 116 -4.83 -3.51 18.94
CA LYS A 116 -3.90 -4.63 18.88
C LYS A 116 -4.51 -5.92 19.42
N GLY A 117 -4.34 -7.01 18.66
CA GLY A 117 -4.75 -8.35 19.04
C GLY A 117 -4.24 -9.41 18.07
N ARG A 118 -5.03 -10.49 17.88
CA ARG A 118 -4.59 -11.71 17.18
C ARG A 118 -5.37 -12.04 15.91
N VAL A 119 -6.40 -11.26 15.58
CA VAL A 119 -7.27 -11.55 14.43
C VAL A 119 -6.73 -10.85 13.19
N GLY A 120 -6.45 -11.62 12.13
CA GLY A 120 -6.15 -11.07 10.81
C GLY A 120 -7.42 -10.79 10.01
N ILE A 121 -7.42 -9.72 9.22
CA ILE A 121 -8.52 -9.41 8.29
C ILE A 121 -7.97 -9.26 6.88
N VAL A 122 -8.58 -9.96 5.93
CA VAL A 122 -8.32 -9.80 4.49
C VAL A 122 -9.64 -9.47 3.82
N SER A 123 -9.70 -8.37 3.06
CA SER A 123 -10.95 -7.92 2.44
C SER A 123 -10.71 -7.22 1.11
N LYS A 124 -11.64 -7.41 0.17
CA LYS A 124 -11.69 -6.61 -1.07
C LYS A 124 -12.28 -5.21 -0.84
N SER A 125 -13.14 -5.06 0.18
CA SER A 125 -13.86 -3.82 0.47
C SER A 125 -13.26 -3.08 1.67
N GLY A 126 -12.94 -1.80 1.48
CA GLY A 126 -12.38 -0.96 2.54
C GLY A 126 -13.35 -0.73 3.70
N THR A 127 -14.56 -0.24 3.43
CA THR A 127 -15.55 0.05 4.49
C THR A 127 -15.92 -1.19 5.30
N LEU A 128 -16.08 -2.33 4.63
CA LEU A 128 -16.34 -3.61 5.31
C LEU A 128 -15.17 -4.08 6.17
N THR A 129 -13.93 -3.72 5.82
CA THR A 129 -12.74 -4.00 6.65
C THR A 129 -12.87 -3.31 8.00
N TYR A 130 -13.32 -2.06 8.02
CA TYR A 130 -13.39 -1.27 9.26
C TYR A 130 -14.58 -1.69 10.10
N GLU A 131 -15.70 -2.02 9.46
CA GLU A 131 -16.86 -2.60 10.14
C GLU A 131 -16.51 -3.94 10.81
N ALA A 132 -15.83 -4.84 10.09
CA ALA A 132 -15.37 -6.09 10.67
C ALA A 132 -14.38 -5.89 11.81
N ALA A 133 -13.43 -4.94 11.66
CA ALA A 133 -12.49 -4.61 12.72
C ALA A 133 -13.19 -4.09 13.98
N ASP A 134 -14.14 -3.18 13.83
CA ASP A 134 -14.93 -2.63 14.93
C ASP A 134 -15.73 -3.72 15.66
N GLN A 135 -16.39 -4.62 14.93
CA GLN A 135 -17.11 -5.74 15.53
C GLN A 135 -16.19 -6.70 16.30
N VAL A 136 -15.02 -7.02 15.75
CA VAL A 136 -14.02 -7.87 16.42
C VAL A 136 -13.54 -7.22 17.71
N VAL A 137 -13.28 -5.90 17.70
CA VAL A 137 -12.88 -5.15 18.89
C VAL A 137 -14.00 -5.11 19.93
N LYS A 138 -15.25 -4.84 19.52
CA LYS A 138 -16.42 -4.84 20.42
C LYS A 138 -16.70 -6.21 21.03
N ALA A 139 -16.33 -7.30 20.35
CA ALA A 139 -16.40 -8.66 20.88
C ALA A 139 -15.26 -8.99 21.87
N GLY A 140 -14.39 -8.04 22.20
CA GLY A 140 -13.29 -8.21 23.16
C GLY A 140 -12.02 -8.81 22.56
N PHE A 141 -11.92 -8.90 21.23
CA PHE A 141 -10.70 -9.28 20.53
C PHE A 141 -9.95 -8.04 20.04
N GLY A 142 -8.93 -8.25 19.21
CA GLY A 142 -8.21 -7.19 18.53
C GLY A 142 -7.59 -7.70 17.24
N ILE A 143 -7.16 -6.76 16.41
CA ILE A 143 -6.60 -6.98 15.08
C ILE A 143 -5.09 -7.10 15.17
N SER A 144 -4.52 -8.09 14.48
CA SER A 144 -3.08 -8.14 14.23
C SER A 144 -2.76 -7.21 13.05
N THR A 145 -3.14 -7.65 11.85
CA THR A 145 -3.00 -6.90 10.60
C THR A 145 -4.29 -7.00 9.80
N ALA A 146 -4.73 -5.88 9.24
CA ALA A 146 -5.78 -5.85 8.23
C ALA A 146 -5.21 -5.45 6.87
N ILE A 147 -5.54 -6.23 5.84
CA ILE A 147 -5.08 -6.07 4.46
C ILE A 147 -6.30 -5.87 3.57
N GLY A 148 -6.42 -4.67 3.02
CA GLY A 148 -7.33 -4.42 1.90
C GLY A 148 -6.66 -4.84 0.61
N ILE A 149 -7.07 -5.96 0.02
CA ILE A 149 -6.42 -6.53 -1.18
C ILE A 149 -6.88 -5.86 -2.49
N GLY A 150 -7.99 -5.14 -2.45
CA GLY A 150 -8.49 -4.33 -3.55
C GLY A 150 -9.79 -4.84 -4.20
N GLY A 151 -10.55 -3.90 -4.75
CA GLY A 151 -11.85 -4.16 -5.38
C GLY A 151 -11.77 -4.62 -6.84
N ASP A 152 -10.66 -4.32 -7.51
CA ASP A 152 -10.53 -4.45 -8.97
C ASP A 152 -10.59 -5.92 -9.46
N PRO A 153 -10.85 -6.13 -10.77
CA PRO A 153 -10.84 -7.47 -11.37
C PRO A 153 -9.47 -8.14 -11.32
N ILE A 154 -8.40 -7.35 -11.44
CA ILE A 154 -7.01 -7.82 -11.40
C ILE A 154 -6.31 -7.14 -10.22
N ILE A 155 -5.95 -7.94 -9.22
CA ILE A 155 -5.26 -7.49 -8.01
C ILE A 155 -3.88 -8.11 -7.88
N GLY A 156 -2.99 -7.44 -7.15
CA GLY A 156 -1.66 -7.91 -6.85
C GLY A 156 -1.68 -9.16 -5.97
N THR A 157 -2.27 -9.05 -4.78
CA THR A 157 -2.30 -10.12 -3.76
C THR A 157 -3.70 -10.69 -3.64
N THR A 158 -3.83 -12.00 -3.74
CA THR A 158 -5.10 -12.70 -3.56
C THR A 158 -5.37 -13.04 -2.10
N THR A 159 -6.62 -13.38 -1.75
CA THR A 159 -6.98 -13.83 -0.40
C THR A 159 -6.17 -15.02 0.11
N LYS A 160 -5.67 -15.90 -0.78
CA LYS A 160 -4.84 -17.05 -0.39
C LYS A 160 -3.40 -16.65 -0.03
N GLN A 161 -2.91 -15.56 -0.60
CA GLN A 161 -1.53 -15.08 -0.42
C GLN A 161 -1.40 -14.13 0.77
N ALA A 162 -2.45 -13.35 1.05
CA ALA A 162 -2.56 -12.48 2.22
C ALA A 162 -2.71 -13.29 3.51
#